data_AF-A0A1Y1Z1E4-F1
#
_entry.id   AF-A0A1Y1Z1E4-F1
#
_cell.length_a   1.000
_cell.length_b   1.000
_cell.length_c   1.000
_cell.angle_alpha   90.00
_cell.angle_beta   90.00
_cell.angle_gamma   90.00
#
_symmetry.space_group_name_H-M   'P 1'
#
loop_
_entity.id
_entity.type
_entity.pdbx_description
1 polymer ?
#
loop_
_entity_poly.entity_id
_entity_poly.type
_entity_poly.pdbx_seq_one_letter_code
_entity_poly.pdbx_strand_id
1 'polypeptide(L)'
;MSTRMVTPTEKQARYVTGGFSDMFAFFHILSGTGCSQTWMSSGDAQELVQKYEKFLHGNPNYDRKVVLDKSKVDIGVFSSMKIIPYHVLHQTFLDTVKAES
;
A
#
# COMPACT_ATOMS: atom_id res chain seq x y z
N MET A 1 -36.20 7.65 19.75
CA MET A 1 -35.33 7.37 18.58
C MET A 1 -33.93 7.11 19.09
N SER A 2 -33.48 5.86 19.09
CA SER A 2 -32.15 5.46 19.57
C SER A 2 -31.34 4.97 18.38
N THR A 3 -30.36 5.77 17.95
CA THR A 3 -29.42 5.39 16.88
C THR A 3 -28.58 4.22 17.38
N ARG A 4 -28.80 3.01 16.85
CA ARG A 4 -27.87 1.89 17.07
C ARG A 4 -26.57 2.23 16.35
N MET A 5 -25.50 2.47 17.10
CA MET A 5 -24.15 2.34 16.56
C MET A 5 -23.96 0.88 16.16
N VAL A 6 -23.86 0.64 14.85
CA VAL A 6 -23.52 -0.66 14.31
C VAL A 6 -22.02 -0.87 14.58
N THR A 7 -21.70 -1.72 15.55
CA THR A 7 -20.32 -2.18 15.76
C THR A 7 -19.84 -2.89 14.50
N PRO A 8 -18.66 -2.53 13.95
CA PRO A 8 -18.10 -3.23 12.81
C PRO A 8 -17.95 -4.72 13.15
N THR A 9 -18.44 -5.59 12.26
CA THR A 9 -18.16 -7.03 12.38
C THR A 9 -16.67 -7.28 12.17
N GLU A 10 -16.09 -8.34 12.76
CA GLU A 10 -14.67 -8.73 12.59
C GLU A 10 -14.22 -8.79 11.12
N LYS A 11 -15.16 -8.97 10.19
CA LYS A 11 -14.94 -8.95 8.75
C LYS A 11 -14.54 -7.57 8.20
N GLN A 12 -14.88 -6.46 8.85
CA GLN A 12 -14.40 -5.12 8.52
C GLN A 12 -13.03 -4.81 9.15
N ALA A 13 -12.60 -5.57 10.15
CA ALA A 13 -11.34 -5.34 10.87
C ALA A 13 -10.08 -5.87 10.13
N ARG A 14 -10.24 -6.60 9.02
CA ARG A 14 -9.14 -7.25 8.27
C ARG A 14 -8.83 -6.64 6.91
N TYR A 15 -9.35 -5.45 6.63
CA TYR A 15 -9.13 -4.79 5.35
C TYR A 15 -8.75 -3.34 5.59
N VAL A 16 -7.47 -3.04 5.38
CA VAL A 16 -7.00 -1.66 5.40
C VAL A 16 -7.27 -1.05 4.02
N THR A 17 -8.20 -0.10 3.98
CA THR A 17 -8.41 0.81 2.85
C THR A 17 -7.83 2.17 3.22
N GLY A 18 -7.11 2.83 2.31
CA GLY A 18 -6.46 4.12 2.56
C GLY A 18 -5.12 4.24 1.82
N GLY A 19 -4.29 5.22 2.18
CA GLY A 19 -3.10 5.60 1.41
C GLY A 19 -2.12 4.48 1.08
N PHE A 20 -1.96 3.48 1.95
CA PHE A 20 -1.15 2.29 1.63
C PHE A 20 -1.75 1.45 0.51
N SER A 21 -3.07 1.24 0.53
CA SER A 21 -3.74 0.50 -0.54
C SER A 21 -3.58 1.21 -1.89
N ASP A 22 -3.63 2.53 -1.91
CA ASP A 22 -3.47 3.31 -3.15
C ASP A 22 -2.03 3.23 -3.67
N MET A 23 -1.03 3.29 -2.78
CA MET A 23 0.39 3.11 -3.14
C MET A 23 0.62 1.77 -3.85
N PHE A 24 0.14 0.66 -3.29
CA PHE A 24 0.30 -0.66 -3.92
C PHE A 24 -0.49 -0.77 -5.22
N ALA A 25 -1.68 -0.16 -5.31
CA ALA A 25 -2.45 -0.10 -6.55
C ALA A 25 -1.65 0.62 -7.66
N PHE A 26 -1.07 1.79 -7.35
CA PHE A 26 -0.26 2.54 -8.29
C PHE A 26 1.00 1.79 -8.71
N PHE A 27 1.64 1.08 -7.79
CA PHE A 27 2.79 0.24 -8.15
C PHE A 27 2.41 -0.77 -9.24
N HIS A 28 1.28 -1.48 -9.11
CA HIS A 28 0.85 -2.42 -10.17
C HIS A 28 0.56 -1.76 -11.51
N ILE A 29 0.01 -0.55 -11.50
CA ILE A 29 -0.42 0.14 -12.72
C ILE A 29 0.76 0.82 -13.43
N LEU A 30 1.68 1.39 -12.65
CA LEU A 30 2.70 2.30 -13.15
C LEU A 30 4.09 1.65 -13.21
N SER A 31 4.38 0.63 -12.40
CA SER A 31 5.69 -0.01 -12.39
C SER A 31 6.01 -0.62 -13.75
N GLY A 32 7.22 -0.33 -14.25
CA GLY A 32 7.67 -0.76 -15.57
C GLY A 32 7.03 0.02 -16.74
N THR A 33 6.26 1.06 -16.46
CA THR A 33 5.69 1.94 -17.50
C THR A 33 6.41 3.29 -17.54
N GLY A 34 6.77 3.76 -18.73
CA GLY A 34 7.37 5.09 -18.93
C GLY A 34 8.85 5.22 -18.53
N CYS A 35 9.19 6.30 -17.84
CA CYS A 35 10.55 6.68 -17.44
C CYS A 35 11.10 5.81 -16.30
N SER A 36 12.38 6.00 -15.95
CA SER A 36 12.97 5.40 -14.74
C SER A 36 12.20 5.86 -13.49
N GLN A 37 11.74 4.92 -12.67
CA GLN A 37 10.92 5.19 -11.48
C GLN A 37 11.63 4.73 -10.21
N THR A 38 11.66 5.61 -9.20
CA THR A 38 12.10 5.26 -7.84
C THR A 38 10.89 5.16 -6.91
N TRP A 39 10.56 3.94 -6.45
CA TRP A 39 9.47 3.69 -5.50
C TRP A 39 9.98 3.65 -4.06
N MET A 40 9.30 4.35 -3.16
CA MET A 40 9.64 4.40 -1.73
C MET A 40 8.41 4.20 -0.85
N SER A 41 8.57 3.48 0.25
CA SER A 41 7.54 3.31 1.27
C SER A 41 8.18 3.26 2.66
N SER A 42 7.47 3.73 3.68
CA SER A 42 7.86 3.49 5.08
C SER A 42 7.20 2.24 5.68
N GLY A 43 6.20 1.70 5.00
CA GLY A 43 5.60 0.42 5.35
C GLY A 43 6.21 -0.70 4.51
N ASP A 44 6.82 -1.67 5.18
CA ASP A 44 7.30 -2.89 4.54
C ASP A 44 6.10 -3.77 4.13
N ALA A 45 6.10 -4.24 2.89
CA ALA A 45 4.98 -5.01 2.33
C ALA A 45 4.75 -6.33 3.08
N GLN A 46 5.83 -6.98 3.55
CA GLN A 46 5.77 -8.23 4.28
C GLN A 46 5.22 -8.01 5.71
N GLU A 47 5.70 -6.99 6.41
CA GLU A 47 5.17 -6.60 7.73
C GLU A 47 3.68 -6.22 7.65
N LEU A 48 3.30 -5.45 6.63
CA LEU A 48 1.92 -5.03 6.41
C LEU A 48 0.99 -6.23 6.15
N VAL A 49 1.42 -7.21 5.35
CA VAL A 49 0.65 -8.44 5.12
C VAL A 49 0.57 -9.30 6.37
N GLN A 50 1.65 -9.41 7.15
CA GLN A 50 1.62 -10.15 8.42
C GLN A 50 0.61 -9.54 9.40
N LYS A 51 0.52 -8.20 9.44
CA LYS A 51 -0.37 -7.49 10.34
C LYS A 51 -1.83 -7.47 9.89
N TYR A 52 -2.09 -7.31 8.59
CA TYR A 52 -3.43 -7.02 8.07
C TYR A 52 -3.96 -8.04 7.06
N GLU A 53 -3.22 -9.11 6.78
CA GLU A 53 -3.54 -10.19 5.83
C GLU A 53 -3.54 -9.73 4.35
N LYS A 54 -4.30 -8.68 4.01
CA LYS A 54 -4.41 -8.14 2.66
C LYS A 54 -4.93 -6.70 2.62
N PHE A 55 -4.60 -6.01 1.53
CA PHE A 55 -5.10 -4.67 1.22
C PHE A 55 -5.98 -4.71 -0.03
N LEU A 56 -7.10 -3.98 0.03
CA LEU A 56 -8.08 -3.90 -1.05
C LEU A 56 -8.19 -2.46 -1.54
N HIS A 57 -8.08 -2.27 -2.86
CA HIS A 57 -8.30 -0.97 -3.50
C HIS A 57 -9.59 -0.98 -4.32
N GLY A 58 -10.27 0.18 -4.36
CA GLY A 58 -11.50 0.39 -5.12
C GLY A 58 -12.73 0.71 -4.25
N ASN A 59 -13.89 0.81 -4.90
CA ASN A 59 -15.14 1.22 -4.26
C ASN A 59 -15.68 0.09 -3.33
N PRO A 60 -15.97 0.38 -2.04
CA PRO A 60 -16.50 -0.61 -1.09
C PRO A 60 -17.85 -1.24 -1.47
N ASN A 61 -18.64 -0.56 -2.31
CA ASN A 61 -19.95 -1.05 -2.76
C ASN A 61 -19.86 -2.00 -3.96
N TYR A 62 -18.66 -2.24 -4.49
CA TYR A 62 -18.39 -3.13 -5.63
C TYR A 62 -17.25 -4.09 -5.30
N ASP A 63 -16.94 -4.98 -6.24
CA ASP A 63 -15.78 -5.84 -6.14
C ASP A 63 -14.49 -5.01 -6.10
N ARG A 64 -13.71 -5.21 -5.04
CA ARG A 64 -12.43 -4.53 -4.82
C ARG A 64 -11.27 -5.43 -5.24
N LYS A 65 -10.21 -4.82 -5.75
CA LYS A 65 -9.00 -5.53 -6.17
C LYS A 65 -8.07 -5.75 -4.98
N VAL A 66 -7.53 -6.95 -4.85
CA VAL A 66 -6.44 -7.24 -3.91
C VAL A 66 -5.16 -6.67 -4.47
N VAL A 67 -4.62 -5.66 -3.79
CA VAL A 67 -3.41 -4.95 -4.23
C VAL A 67 -2.17 -5.37 -3.45
N LEU A 68 -2.33 -5.87 -2.24
CA LEU A 68 -1.24 -6.46 -1.45
C LEU A 68 -1.80 -7.67 -0.70
N ASP A 69 -1.13 -8.80 -0.82
CA ASP A 69 -1.36 -10.03 -0.07
C ASP A 69 -0.06 -10.84 -0.02
N LYS A 70 -0.07 -11.95 0.72
CA LYS A 70 1.08 -12.83 0.87
C LYS A 70 1.61 -13.37 -0.46
N SER A 71 0.73 -13.74 -1.40
CA SER A 71 1.15 -14.28 -2.69
C SER A 71 1.99 -13.29 -3.50
N LYS A 72 1.64 -11.99 -3.47
CA LYS A 72 2.35 -10.94 -4.19
C LYS A 72 3.71 -10.62 -3.56
N VAL A 73 3.78 -10.70 -2.23
CA VAL A 73 5.05 -10.58 -1.50
C VAL A 73 5.96 -11.76 -1.83
N ASP A 74 5.44 -12.99 -1.77
CA ASP A 74 6.21 -14.22 -1.96
C ASP A 74 6.79 -14.33 -3.40
N ILE A 75 6.10 -13.82 -4.42
CA ILE A 75 6.62 -13.75 -5.80
C ILE A 75 7.46 -12.49 -6.09
N GLY A 76 7.70 -11.65 -5.08
CA GLY A 76 8.61 -10.51 -5.18
C GLY A 76 8.08 -9.32 -5.97
N VAL A 77 6.76 -9.13 -6.08
CA VAL A 77 6.17 -8.02 -6.86
C VAL A 77 6.74 -6.67 -6.43
N PHE A 78 6.91 -6.46 -5.12
CA PHE A 78 7.35 -5.18 -4.55
C PHE A 78 8.85 -5.12 -4.24
N SER A 79 9.64 -6.05 -4.79
CA SER A 79 11.08 -6.16 -4.48
C SER A 79 11.90 -4.94 -4.88
N SER A 80 11.44 -4.14 -5.85
CA SER A 80 12.10 -2.90 -6.26
C SER A 80 11.71 -1.68 -5.42
N MET A 81 10.74 -1.80 -4.51
CA MET A 81 10.32 -0.72 -3.62
C MET A 81 11.32 -0.56 -2.48
N LYS A 82 11.86 0.65 -2.32
CA LYS A 82 12.78 0.96 -1.22
C LYS A 82 12.00 1.18 0.07
N ILE A 83 12.33 0.42 1.12
CA ILE A 83 11.76 0.63 2.45
C ILE A 83 12.61 1.65 3.19
N ILE A 84 12.03 2.81 3.49
CA ILE A 84 12.70 3.95 4.10
C ILE A 84 12.05 4.25 5.45
N PRO A 85 12.80 4.32 6.56
CA PRO A 85 12.24 4.63 7.86
C PRO A 85 11.45 5.95 7.83
N TYR A 86 10.29 5.96 8.50
CA TYR A 86 9.35 7.09 8.47
C TYR A 86 10.01 8.44 8.77
N HIS A 87 10.90 8.50 9.77
CA HIS A 87 11.54 9.73 10.22
C HIS A 87 12.52 10.35 9.20
N VAL A 88 12.95 9.59 8.17
CA VAL A 88 13.83 10.09 7.10
C VAL A 88 13.16 10.09 5.71
N LEU A 89 12.01 9.44 5.54
CA LEU A 89 11.35 9.29 4.24
C LEU A 89 11.15 10.63 3.50
N HIS A 90 10.73 11.68 4.21
CA HIS A 90 10.53 12.99 3.59
C HIS A 90 11.84 13.57 3.04
N GLN A 91 12.91 13.52 3.82
CA GLN A 91 14.21 14.05 3.38
C GLN A 91 14.77 13.21 2.22
N THR A 92 14.71 11.88 2.32
CA THR A 92 15.14 10.97 1.25
C THR A 92 14.39 11.19 -0.06
N PHE A 93 13.09 11.46 0.01
CA PHE A 93 12.29 11.81 -1.16
C PHE A 93 12.80 13.09 -1.82
N LEU A 94 12.97 14.17 -1.05
CA LEU A 94 13.46 15.45 -1.59
C LEU A 94 14.87 15.33 -2.20
N ASP A 95 15.75 14.59 -1.54
CA ASP A 95 17.12 14.40 -2.02
C ASP A 95 17.15 13.59 -3.32
N THR A 96 16.27 12.59 -3.44
CA THR A 96 16.13 11.80 -4.68
C THR A 96 15.60 12.65 -5.82
N VAL A 97 14.56 13.45 -5.58
CA VAL A 97 14.02 14.35 -6.61
C VAL A 97 15.08 15.33 -7.10
N LYS A 98 15.87 15.92 -6.19
CA LYS A 98 16.98 16.83 -6.56
C LYS A 98 18.08 16.15 -7.37
N ALA A 99 18.36 14.87 -7.10
CA ALA A 99 19.36 14.11 -7.83
C ALA A 99 18.89 13.67 -9.23
N GLU A 100 17.57 13.59 -9.43
CA GLU A 100 16.93 13.18 -10.69
C GLU A 100 16.41 14.37 -11.53
N SER A 101 16.54 15.62 -11.02
CA SER A 101 16.19 16.87 -11.72
C SER A 101 17.38 17.48 -12.45
#